data_AF-A0A0X3BQF0-F1
#
_entry.id   AF-A0A0X3BQF0-F1
#
_cell.length_a   1.000
_cell.length_b   1.000
_cell.length_c   1.000
_cell.angle_alpha   90.00
_cell.angle_beta   90.00
_cell.angle_gamma   90.00
#
_symmetry.space_group_name_H-M   'P 1'
#
loop_
_entity.id
_entity.type
_entity.pdbx_description
1 polymer ?
#
loop_
_entity_poly.entity_id
_entity_poly.type
_entity_poly.pdbx_seq_one_letter_code
_entity_poly.pdbx_strand_id
1 'polypeptide(L)' 'MTYSSWIVPSDEDEGFIAVAPELPGCSAFGETKEAALSEVNVAINLWLETAREPLTGLLTGKGVACEQMV' A
#
# COMPACT_ATOMS: atom_id res chain seq x y z
N MET A 1 -2.30 3.85 -15.60
CA MET A 1 -2.83 2.49 -15.36
C MET A 1 -3.77 2.59 -14.18
N THR A 2 -4.97 2.01 -14.27
CA THR A 2 -5.97 2.08 -13.20
C THR A 2 -6.05 0.70 -12.56
N TYR A 3 -5.79 0.64 -11.25
CA TYR A 3 -5.84 -0.60 -10.46
C TYR A 3 -7.13 -0.64 -9.65
N SER A 4 -7.64 -1.84 -9.40
CA SER A 4 -8.79 -2.00 -8.51
C SER A 4 -8.33 -1.99 -7.06
N SER A 5 -8.96 -1.18 -6.22
CA SER A 5 -8.76 -1.19 -4.76
C SER A 5 -10.10 -1.35 -4.05
N TRP A 6 -10.08 -2.08 -2.94
CA TRP A 6 -11.22 -2.24 -2.04
C TRP A 6 -11.02 -1.42 -0.79
N ILE A 7 -12.04 -0.65 -0.42
CA ILE A 7 -12.04 0.15 0.79
C ILE A 7 -12.93 -0.54 1.81
N VAL A 8 -12.37 -0.82 2.98
CA VAL A 8 -13.06 -1.43 4.10
C VAL A 8 -13.10 -0.40 5.23
N PRO A 9 -14.28 0.03 5.69
CA PRO A 9 -14.37 0.85 6.90
C PRO A 9 -14.08 -0.02 8.13
N SER A 10 -13.23 0.48 9.02
CA SER A 10 -12.99 -0.09 10.35
C SER A 10 -13.55 0.85 11.40
N ASP A 11 -14.55 0.38 12.14
CA ASP A 11 -15.10 1.12 13.30
C ASP A 11 -14.09 1.14 14.46
N GLU A 12 -13.24 0.11 14.56
CA GLU A 12 -12.20 -0.02 15.60
C GLU A 12 -11.06 1.01 15.45
N ASP A 13 -10.65 1.28 14.21
CA ASP A 13 -9.61 2.26 13.87
C ASP A 13 -10.18 3.64 13.51
N GLU A 14 -11.50 3.83 13.64
CA GLU A 14 -12.23 5.05 13.22
C GLU A 14 -11.80 5.56 11.82
N GLY A 15 -11.66 4.65 10.86
CA GLY A 15 -11.06 4.98 9.56
C GLY A 15 -11.36 4.01 8.44
N PHE A 16 -10.60 4.13 7.35
CA PHE A 16 -10.77 3.37 6.12
C PHE A 16 -9.47 2.69 5.73
N ILE A 17 -9.55 1.39 5.45
CA ILE A 17 -8.43 0.58 4.96
C ILE A 17 -8.66 0.31 3.47
N ALA A 18 -7.78 0.84 2.63
CA ALA A 18 -7.75 0.57 1.20
C ALA A 18 -6.76 -0.57 0.91
N VAL A 19 -7.23 -1.62 0.24
CA VAL A 19 -6.43 -2.81 -0.10
C VAL A 19 -6.43 -2.99 -1.62
N ALA A 20 -5.25 -3.21 -2.20
CA ALA A 20 -5.09 -3.52 -3.62
C ALA A 20 -4.93 -5.03 -3.80
N PRO A 21 -5.98 -5.80 -4.16
CA PRO A 21 -5.90 -7.25 -4.33
C PRO A 21 -4.94 -7.68 -5.45
N GLU A 22 -4.62 -6.77 -6.38
CA GLU A 22 -3.69 -7.04 -7.48
C GLU A 22 -2.22 -7.08 -7.03
N LEU A 23 -1.90 -6.49 -5.88
CA LEU A 23 -0.55 -6.40 -5.33
C LEU A 23 -0.52 -7.03 -3.93
N PRO A 24 0.03 -8.25 -3.78
CA PRO A 24 0.02 -8.95 -2.50
C PRO A 24 0.80 -8.14 -1.45
N GLY A 25 0.14 -7.82 -0.34
CA GLY A 25 0.70 -7.01 0.75
C GLY A 25 0.54 -5.50 0.58
N CYS A 26 -0.09 -5.02 -0.50
CA CYS A 26 -0.31 -3.59 -0.71
C CYS A 26 -1.66 -3.16 -0.09
N SER A 27 -1.58 -2.55 1.09
CA SER A 27 -2.70 -1.93 1.77
C SER A 27 -2.28 -0.59 2.36
N ALA A 28 -3.25 0.31 2.53
CA ALA A 28 -3.06 1.61 3.12
C ALA A 28 -4.24 1.98 4.00
N PHE A 29 -3.99 2.80 5.01
CA PHE A 29 -5.01 3.32 5.92
C PHE A 29 -5.18 4.82 5.70
N GLY A 30 -6.40 5.31 5.92
CA GLY A 30 -6.68 6.73 6.02
C GLY A 30 -7.93 7.02 6.83
N GLU A 31 -7.94 8.16 7.50
CA GLU A 31 -9.09 8.65 8.28
C GLU A 31 -10.32 8.92 7.40
N THR A 32 -10.11 9.14 6.11
CA THR A 32 -11.16 9.33 5.10
C THR A 32 -10.93 8.40 3.91
N LYS A 33 -11.98 8.17 3.12
CA LYS A 33 -11.90 7.36 1.89
C LYS A 33 -10.88 7.95 0.91
N GLU A 34 -10.85 9.27 0.80
CA GLU A 34 -9.93 10.00 -0.06
C GLU A 34 -8.48 9.88 0.42
N ALA A 35 -8.25 9.96 1.73
CA ALA A 35 -6.93 9.75 2.32
C ALA A 35 -6.45 8.31 2.07
N ALA A 36 -7.28 7.31 2.36
CA ALA A 36 -6.94 5.90 2.13
C ALA A 36 -6.63 5.60 0.65
N LEU A 37 -7.39 6.22 -0.27
CA LEU A 37 -7.14 6.11 -1.71
C LEU A 37 -5.84 6.81 -2.15
N SER A 38 -5.53 7.96 -1.57
CA SER A 38 -4.26 8.66 -1.85
C SER A 38 -3.08 7.79 -1.42
N GLU A 39 -3.13 7.26 -0.21
CA GLU A 39 -2.08 6.40 0.34
C GLU A 39 -1.93 5.09 -0.43
N VAL A 40 -3.03 4.42 -0.82
CA VAL A 40 -2.94 3.17 -1.61
C VAL A 40 -2.35 3.43 -2.99
N ASN A 41 -2.61 4.59 -3.61
CA ASN A 41 -1.99 4.95 -4.88
C ASN A 41 -0.47 5.16 -4.72
N VAL A 42 -0.02 5.74 -3.62
CA VAL A 42 1.42 5.87 -3.32
C VAL A 42 2.04 4.49 -3.12
N ALA A 43 1.38 3.62 -2.34
CA ALA A 43 1.85 2.25 -2.11
C ALA A 43 1.95 1.44 -3.41
N ILE A 44 0.97 1.56 -4.33
CA ILE A 44 1.01 0.93 -5.65
C ILE A 44 2.21 1.42 -6.45
N ASN A 45 2.47 2.73 -6.49
CA ASN A 45 3.62 3.28 -7.21
C ASN A 45 4.94 2.77 -6.63
N LEU A 46 5.09 2.80 -5.31
CA LEU A 46 6.29 2.28 -4.62
C LEU A 46 6.50 0.80 -4.91
N TRP A 47 5.42 0.01 -4.92
CA TRP A 47 5.49 -1.41 -5.23
C TRP A 47 5.97 -1.64 -6.66
N LEU A 48 5.46 -0.88 -7.63
CA LEU A 48 5.88 -0.95 -9.03
C LEU A 48 7.32 -0.48 -9.24
N GLU A 49 7.75 0.56 -8.51
CA GLU A 49 9.14 1.02 -8.49
C GLU A 49 10.07 -0.08 -7.96
N THR A 50 9.70 -0.68 -6.82
CA THR A 50 10.44 -1.79 -6.21
C THR A 50 10.46 -3.03 -7.10
N ALA A 51 9.34 -3.39 -7.74
CA ALA A 51 9.25 -4.53 -8.64
C ALA A 51 10.07 -4.33 -9.93
N ARG A 52 10.31 -3.09 -10.34
CA ARG A 52 11.20 -2.74 -11.45
C ARG A 52 12.68 -2.75 -11.06
N GLU A 53 13.00 -2.54 -9.78
CA GLU A 53 14.35 -2.72 -9.28
C GLU A 53 14.61 -4.22 -9.04
N PRO A 54 15.50 -4.88 -9.81
CA PRO A 54 15.86 -6.25 -9.52
C PRO A 54 16.48 -6.34 -8.12
N LEU A 55 16.05 -7.34 -7.35
CA LEU A 55 16.45 -7.71 -5.97
C LEU A 55 17.96 -7.72 -5.67
N THR A 56 18.82 -7.45 -6.64
CA THR A 56 20.23 -7.09 -6.49
C THR A 56 20.50 -5.86 -5.60
N GLY A 57 19.49 -5.05 -5.25
CA GLY A 57 19.61 -3.90 -4.34
C GLY A 57 19.53 -4.21 -2.83
N LEU A 58 19.35 -5.47 -2.43
CA LEU A 58 19.16 -5.89 -1.02
C LEU A 58 20.33 -5.53 -0.06
N LEU A 59 21.44 -5.03 -0.61
CA LEU A 59 22.60 -4.56 0.16
C LEU A 59 22.53 -3.07 0.53
N THR A 60 21.61 -2.29 -0.04
CA THR A 60 21.49 -0.85 0.22
C THR A 60 20.19 -0.52 0.97
N GLY A 61 20.08 -0.99 2.22
CA GLY A 61 19.52 -0.22 3.34
C GLY A 61 18.21 0.57 3.18
N LYS A 62 17.28 0.17 2.32
CA LYS A 62 15.90 0.67 2.35
C LYS A 62 14.96 -0.51 2.49
N GLY A 63 14.64 -0.81 3.75
CA GLY A 63 13.57 -1.73 4.11
C GLY A 63 12.30 -1.28 3.40
N VAL A 64 11.81 -2.14 2.51
CA VAL A 64 10.48 -2.02 1.93
C VAL A 64 9.51 -2.24 3.08
N ALA A 65 8.92 -1.15 3.55
CA ALA A 65 7.83 -1.16 4.49
C ALA A 65 6.59 -1.79 3.83
N CYS A 66 6.54 -3.13 3.82
CA CYS A 66 5.29 -3.89 3.88
C CYS A 66 5.07 -4.49 5.28
N GLU A 67 5.93 -4.16 6.26
CA GLU A 67 5.62 -4.26 7.67
C GLU A 67 4.90 -2.99 8.14
N GLN A 68 3.69 -2.76 7.65
CA GLN A 68 2.69 -2.20 8.56
C GLN A 68 1.86 -3.40 9.00
N MET A 69 2.43 -4.10 9.99
CA MET A 69 1.71 -4.95 10.91
C MET A 69 0.43 -4.22 11.31
N VAL A 70 -0.71 -4.82 10.96
CA VAL A 70 -1.87 -4.84 11.85
C VAL A 70 -1.55 -5.85 12.95
#